data_AF-A0A2D7WFD0-F1
#
_entry.id   AF-A0A2D7WFD0-F1
#
_cell.length_a   1.000
_cell.length_b   1.000
_cell.length_c   1.000
_cell.angle_alpha   90.00
_cell.angle_beta   90.00
_cell.angle_gamma   90.00
#
_symmetry.space_group_name_H-M   'P 1'
#
loop_
_entity.id
_entity.type
_entity.pdbx_description
1 polymer ?
#
loop_
_entity_poly.entity_id
_entity_poly.type
_entity_poly.pdbx_seq_one_letter_code
_entity_poly.pdbx_strand_id
1 'polypeptide(L)' 'MKINEKLTKQEIADRVGSSREMVARILKDLTIGDYIEVEGRHIILKKKLPESY' A
#
# COMPACT_ATOMS: atom_id res chain seq x y z
N MET A 1 -8.62 -7.52 -12.79
CA MET A 1 -9.65 -6.85 -11.97
C MET A 1 -8.99 -5.61 -11.35
N LYS A 2 -9.40 -4.39 -11.74
CA LYS A 2 -8.83 -3.13 -11.19
C LYS A 2 -9.80 -2.62 -10.12
N ILE A 3 -9.34 -2.52 -8.87
CA ILE A 3 -10.11 -1.89 -7.80
C ILE A 3 -9.94 -0.37 -7.96
N ASN A 4 -11.04 0.33 -8.33
CA ASN A 4 -11.08 1.78 -8.56
C ASN A 4 -11.50 2.56 -7.30
N GLU A 5 -11.32 1.98 -6.10
CA GLU A 5 -11.59 2.72 -4.87
C GLU A 5 -10.48 3.76 -4.66
N LYS A 6 -10.87 4.96 -4.22
CA LYS A 6 -9.94 6.00 -3.82
C LYS A 6 -9.23 5.55 -2.53
N LEU A 7 -8.23 4.69 -2.62
CA LEU A 7 -7.48 4.23 -1.47
C LEU A 7 -6.54 5.35 -0.99
N THR A 8 -7.09 6.29 -0.24
CA THR A 8 -6.28 7.27 0.47
C THR A 8 -5.51 6.58 1.58
N LYS A 9 -4.33 7.11 1.94
CA LYS A 9 -3.51 6.54 3.04
C LYS A 9 -4.29 6.46 4.35
N GLN A 10 -5.23 7.38 4.57
CA GLN A 10 -6.09 7.41 5.74
C GLN A 10 -7.09 6.25 5.71
N GLU A 11 -7.80 6.04 4.60
CA GLU A 11 -8.75 4.91 4.50
C GLU A 11 -8.08 3.54 4.60
N ILE A 12 -6.85 3.39 4.11
CA ILE A 12 -6.05 2.17 4.34
C ILE A 12 -5.75 2.01 5.83
N ALA A 13 -5.39 3.10 6.51
CA ALA A 13 -5.11 3.10 7.94
C ALA A 13 -6.36 2.74 8.77
N ASP A 14 -7.50 3.32 8.44
CA ASP A 14 -8.79 3.01 9.07
C ASP A 14 -9.23 1.55 8.84
N ARG A 15 -9.01 0.99 7.62
CA ARG A 15 -9.32 -0.43 7.33
C ARG A 15 -8.42 -1.42 8.06
N VAL A 16 -7.14 -1.09 8.23
CA VAL A 16 -6.14 -1.99 8.86
C VAL A 16 -6.03 -1.73 10.37
N GLY A 17 -6.71 -0.71 10.90
CA GLY A 17 -6.65 -0.35 12.32
C GLY A 17 -5.28 0.21 12.72
N SER A 18 -4.71 1.06 11.87
CA SER A 18 -3.36 1.59 12.03
C SER A 18 -3.32 3.11 11.87
N SER A 19 -2.16 3.73 12.12
CA SER A 19 -1.99 5.16 11.88
C SER A 19 -1.60 5.44 10.43
N ARG A 20 -2.01 6.61 9.92
CA ARG A 20 -1.65 7.07 8.57
C ARG A 20 -0.13 7.12 8.39
N GLU A 21 0.63 7.50 9.42
CA GLU A 21 2.10 7.48 9.33
C GLU A 21 2.64 6.05 9.22
N MET A 22 2.09 5.09 9.98
CA MET A 22 2.53 3.70 9.90
C MET A 22 2.28 3.13 8.50
N VAL A 23 1.08 3.33 7.96
CA VAL A 23 0.75 2.92 6.58
C VAL A 23 1.66 3.59 5.55
N ALA A 24 1.94 4.89 5.72
CA ALA A 24 2.84 5.60 4.81
C ALA A 24 4.27 5.04 4.85
N ARG A 25 4.77 4.62 6.02
CA ARG A 25 6.08 3.96 6.15
C ARG A 25 6.06 2.59 5.46
N ILE A 26 5.08 1.75 5.75
CA ILE A 26 4.97 0.41 5.14
C ILE A 26 4.88 0.51 3.62
N LEU A 27 4.04 1.39 3.07
CA LEU A 27 3.94 1.58 1.63
C LEU A 27 5.27 2.05 1.02
N LYS A 28 6.00 2.92 1.72
CA LYS A 28 7.33 3.38 1.28
C LYS A 28 8.33 2.23 1.29
N ASP A 29 8.35 1.42 2.35
CA ASP A 29 9.26 0.28 2.48
C ASP A 29 8.96 -0.79 1.43
N LEU A 30 7.68 -1.08 1.16
CA LEU A 30 7.25 -1.97 0.09
C LEU A 30 7.61 -1.42 -1.31
N THR A 31 7.59 -0.10 -1.49
CA THR A 31 8.03 0.55 -2.73
C THR A 31 9.54 0.44 -2.89
N ILE A 32 10.31 0.66 -1.82
CA ILE A 32 11.78 0.52 -1.81
C ILE A 32 12.18 -0.93 -2.10
N GLY A 33 11.45 -1.91 -1.56
CA GLY A 33 11.66 -3.33 -1.83
C GLY A 33 11.22 -3.80 -3.22
N ASP A 34 10.75 -2.90 -4.10
CA ASP A 34 10.24 -3.20 -5.44
C ASP A 34 9.11 -4.25 -5.42
N TYR A 35 8.34 -4.28 -4.32
CA TYR A 35 7.15 -5.13 -4.18
C TYR A 35 5.92 -4.45 -4.77
N ILE A 36 5.80 -3.13 -4.55
CA ILE A 36 4.70 -2.32 -5.05
C ILE A 36 5.23 -1.10 -5.81
N GLU A 37 4.45 -0.64 -6.79
CA GLU A 37 4.64 0.64 -7.46
C GLU A 37 3.44 1.52 -7.19
N VAL A 38 3.67 2.79 -6.88
CA VAL A 38 2.59 3.75 -6.65
C VAL A 38 2.51 4.69 -7.86
N GLU A 39 1.50 4.48 -8.70
CA GLU A 39 1.21 5.33 -9.86
C GLU A 39 0.00 6.24 -9.56
N GLY A 40 0.30 7.44 -9.05
CA GLY A 40 -0.71 8.44 -8.71
C GLY A 40 -1.63 7.99 -7.56
N ARG A 41 -2.82 7.50 -7.89
CA ARG A 41 -3.80 6.94 -6.94
C ARG A 41 -3.92 5.41 -7.02
N HIS A 42 -3.10 4.76 -7.84
CA HIS A 42 -3.10 3.32 -8.00
C HIS A 42 -1.85 2.72 -7.36
N ILE A 43 -2.00 1.54 -6.79
CA ILE A 43 -0.90 0.72 -6.27
C ILE A 43 -0.85 -0.54 -7.14
N ILE A 44 0.28 -0.75 -7.79
CA ILE A 44 0.56 -1.91 -8.64
C ILE A 44 1.42 -2.87 -7.83
N LEU A 45 0.96 -4.11 -7.64
CA LEU A 45 1.84 -5.16 -7.11
C LEU A 45 2.76 -5.66 -8.23
N LYS A 46 4.07 -5.42 -8.10
CA LYS A 46 5.08 -5.96 -9.04
C LYS A 46 5.48 -7.38 -8.71
N LYS A 47 5.50 -7.72 -7.42
CA LYS A 47 5.86 -9.05 -6.90
C LYS A 47 4.78 -9.51 -5.93
N LYS A 48 4.69 -10.82 -5.73
CA LYS A 48 3.92 -11.35 -4.60
C LYS A 48 4.50 -10.75 -3.33
N LEU A 49 3.62 -10.17 -2.50
CA LEU A 49 4.00 -9.75 -1.16
C LEU A 49 4.58 -10.97 -0.42
N PRO A 50 5.63 -10.80 0.39
CA PRO A 50 6.11 -11.88 1.24
C PRO A 50 4.95 -12.36 2.12
N GLU A 51 4.74 -13.67 2.21
CA GLU A 51 3.62 -14.27 2.95
C GLU A 51 3.66 -14.00 4.46
N SER A 52 4.70 -13.34 4.98
CA SER A 52 4.79 -12.93 6.38
C SER A 52 5.69 -11.69 6.56
N TYR A 53 5.25 -10.76 7.41
CA TYR A 53 6.04 -9.66 7.99
C TYR A 53 5.90 -9.71 9.51
#